data_AF-A0A951JII7-F1
#
_entry.id   AF-A0A951JII7-F1
#
_cell.length_a   1.000
_cell.length_b   1.000
_cell.length_c   1.000
_cell.angle_alpha   90.00
_cell.angle_beta   90.00
_cell.angle_gamma   90.00
#
_symmetry.space_group_name_H-M   'P 1'
#
loop_
_entity.id
_entity.type
_entity.pdbx_description
1 polymer ?
#
loop_
_entity_poly.entity_id
_entity_poly.type
_entity_poly.pdbx_seq_one_letter_code
_entity_poly.pdbx_strand_id
1 'polypeptide(L)'
;MKWFPQRHVDVVSANPDSKALDQLIEAAYRQTLARFESEVESGNRDSTAELADYRRQRRDYASLLRSGRIPEEAHALAEKLLQTHNLSVEGAFRFEFEQNLTRMLIRLYDAFASHTEKRHGNR
;
A
#
# COMPACT_ATOMS: atom_id res chain seq x y z
N MET A 1 18.95 34.07 33.83
CA MET A 1 18.40 33.83 32.48
C MET A 1 18.96 32.51 31.97
N LYS A 2 18.14 31.46 31.80
CA LYS A 2 18.57 30.23 31.11
C LYS A 2 17.82 30.19 29.78
N TRP A 3 18.56 30.47 28.72
CA TRP A 3 18.11 30.40 27.34
C TRP A 3 18.03 28.91 26.97
N PHE A 4 16.82 28.43 26.66
CA PHE A 4 16.61 27.09 26.14
C PHE A 4 16.85 27.13 24.63
N PRO A 5 17.72 26.25 24.06
CA PRO A 5 17.80 26.14 22.62
C PRO A 5 16.51 25.44 22.15
N GLN A 6 15.66 26.18 21.43
CA GLN A 6 14.62 25.58 20.61
C GLN A 6 15.30 24.59 19.67
N ARG A 7 15.07 23.29 19.89
CA ARG A 7 15.31 22.29 18.86
C ARG A 7 14.41 22.66 17.69
N HIS A 8 14.97 23.29 16.67
CA HIS A 8 14.40 23.27 15.34
C HIS A 8 14.30 21.81 14.96
N VAL A 9 13.10 21.23 15.11
CA VAL A 9 12.74 20.06 14.33
C VAL A 9 12.70 20.60 12.91
N ASP A 10 13.68 20.25 12.10
CA ASP A 10 13.60 20.46 10.67
C ASP A 10 12.38 19.65 10.20
N VAL A 11 11.22 20.31 10.17
CA VAL A 11 10.09 19.88 9.37
C VAL A 11 10.59 20.03 7.96
N VAL A 12 11.20 18.96 7.46
CA VAL A 12 11.46 18.83 6.04
C VAL A 12 10.07 18.84 5.41
N SER A 13 9.61 20.03 5.05
CA SER A 13 8.56 20.23 4.06
C SER A 13 9.19 19.82 2.73
N ALA A 14 9.53 18.54 2.62
CA ALA A 14 9.89 17.93 1.36
C ALA A 14 8.68 18.21 0.50
N ASN A 15 8.86 19.04 -0.51
CA ASN A 15 8.04 18.91 -1.70
C ASN A 15 8.25 17.44 -2.09
N PRO A 16 7.28 16.53 -1.88
CA PRO A 16 7.52 15.15 -2.19
C PRO A 16 7.59 15.13 -3.71
N ASP A 17 8.81 15.08 -4.25
CA ASP A 17 9.00 14.67 -5.63
C ASP A 17 8.09 13.46 -5.81
N SER A 18 7.08 13.54 -6.68
CA SER A 18 6.10 12.45 -6.89
C SER A 18 6.79 11.09 -6.96
N LYS A 19 8.00 11.07 -7.54
CA LYS A 19 8.92 9.93 -7.63
C LYS A 19 9.26 9.28 -6.28
N ALA A 20 9.46 10.02 -5.20
CA ALA A 20 9.79 9.46 -3.89
C ALA A 20 8.60 8.70 -3.28
N LEU A 21 7.40 9.27 -3.35
CA LEU A 21 6.18 8.60 -2.89
C LEU A 21 5.86 7.37 -3.76
N ASP A 22 6.02 7.49 -5.07
CA ASP A 22 5.83 6.36 -5.99
C ASP A 22 6.82 5.22 -5.72
N GLN A 23 8.07 5.55 -5.38
CA GLN A 23 9.08 4.56 -4.97
C GLN A 23 8.71 3.85 -3.66
N LEU A 24 8.11 4.56 -2.70
CA LEU A 24 7.62 3.95 -1.45
C LEU A 24 6.49 2.97 -1.74
N ILE A 25 5.54 3.34 -2.62
CA ILE A 25 4.44 2.47 -3.02
C ILE A 25 4.98 1.21 -3.72
N GLU A 26 5.94 1.37 -4.62
CA GLU A 26 6.54 0.25 -5.35
C GLU A 26 7.36 -0.67 -4.43
N ALA A 27 8.11 -0.10 -3.48
CA ALA A 27 8.83 -0.88 -2.48
C ALA A 27 7.87 -1.68 -1.59
N ALA A 28 6.79 -1.05 -1.11
CA ALA A 28 5.75 -1.70 -0.32
C ALA A 28 5.05 -2.82 -1.11
N TYR A 29 4.75 -2.59 -2.40
CA TYR A 29 4.20 -3.60 -3.29
C TYR A 29 5.10 -4.83 -3.38
N ARG A 30 6.39 -4.64 -3.71
CA ARG A 30 7.36 -5.74 -3.87
C ARG A 30 7.55 -6.53 -2.58
N GLN A 31 7.71 -5.83 -1.46
CA GLN A 31 7.88 -6.47 -0.16
C GLN A 31 6.65 -7.31 0.22
N THR A 32 5.45 -6.78 -0.01
CA THR A 32 4.19 -7.47 0.31
C THR A 32 4.00 -8.70 -0.56
N LEU A 33 4.26 -8.59 -1.87
CA LEU A 33 4.15 -9.71 -2.79
C LEU A 33 5.16 -10.82 -2.46
N ALA A 34 6.43 -10.48 -2.23
CA ALA A 34 7.45 -11.46 -1.87
C ALA A 34 7.13 -12.21 -0.57
N ARG A 35 6.59 -11.49 0.43
CA ARG A 35 6.12 -12.11 1.67
C ARG A 35 4.97 -13.09 1.43
N PHE A 36 3.97 -12.69 0.63
CA PHE A 36 2.86 -13.55 0.27
C PHE A 36 3.33 -14.82 -0.44
N GLU A 37 4.20 -14.69 -1.45
CA GLU A 37 4.73 -15.83 -2.19
C GLU A 37 5.47 -16.81 -1.26
N SER A 38 6.29 -16.30 -0.35
CA SER A 38 6.97 -17.11 0.67
C SER A 38 6.00 -17.80 1.64
N GLU A 39 4.93 -17.11 2.09
CA GLU A 39 3.89 -17.69 2.96
C GLU A 39 3.10 -18.80 2.25
N VAL A 40 2.84 -18.66 0.94
CA VAL A 40 2.18 -19.70 0.12
C VAL A 40 3.12 -20.89 -0.13
N GLU A 41 4.39 -20.64 -0.42
CA GLU A 41 5.40 -21.69 -0.61
C GLU A 41 5.62 -22.51 0.66
N SER A 42 5.62 -21.86 1.81
CA SER A 42 5.76 -22.52 3.12
C SER A 42 4.46 -23.17 3.65
N GLY A 43 3.34 -23.01 2.95
CA GLY A 43 2.04 -23.57 3.36
C GLY A 43 1.35 -22.81 4.52
N ASN A 44 1.85 -21.63 4.88
CA ASN A 44 1.26 -20.78 5.91
C ASN A 44 0.01 -20.03 5.44
N ARG A 45 -0.19 -19.92 4.12
CA ARG A 45 -1.40 -19.40 3.51
C ARG A 45 -1.97 -20.35 2.47
N ASP A 46 -3.28 -20.50 2.51
CA ASP A 46 -4.03 -21.21 1.48
C ASP A 46 -4.62 -20.19 0.50
N SER A 47 -3.81 -19.85 -0.51
CA SER A 47 -4.22 -18.91 -1.57
C SER A 47 -5.39 -19.40 -2.42
N THR A 48 -5.74 -20.69 -2.37
CA THR A 48 -6.93 -21.23 -3.04
C THR A 48 -8.18 -20.93 -2.22
N ALA A 49 -8.13 -21.18 -0.91
CA ALA A 49 -9.22 -20.85 0.00
C ALA A 49 -9.50 -19.33 0.05
N GLU A 50 -8.47 -18.50 -0.07
CA GLU A 50 -8.57 -17.03 0.00
C GLU A 50 -9.00 -16.36 -1.33
N LEU A 51 -9.06 -17.09 -2.45
CA LEU A 51 -9.27 -16.53 -3.80
C LEU A 51 -10.57 -15.72 -3.94
N ALA A 52 -11.67 -16.20 -3.34
CA ALA A 52 -12.95 -15.52 -3.41
C ALA A 52 -12.89 -14.14 -2.74
N ASP A 53 -12.19 -14.05 -1.61
CA ASP A 53 -12.01 -12.80 -0.88
C ASP A 53 -11.11 -11.82 -1.63
N TYR A 54 -10.02 -12.28 -2.25
CA TYR A 54 -9.17 -11.43 -3.08
C TYR A 54 -9.96 -10.77 -4.21
N ARG A 55 -10.78 -11.55 -4.92
CA ARG A 55 -11.63 -11.02 -6.00
C ARG A 55 -12.68 -10.03 -5.48
N ARG A 56 -13.24 -10.28 -4.30
CA ARG A 56 -14.19 -9.36 -3.66
C ARG A 56 -13.51 -8.04 -3.31
N GLN A 57 -12.41 -8.09 -2.57
CA GLN A 57 -11.66 -6.90 -2.16
C GLN A 57 -11.22 -6.05 -3.36
N ARG A 58 -10.74 -6.71 -4.42
CA ARG A 58 -10.38 -6.05 -5.68
C ARG A 58 -11.54 -5.27 -6.30
N ARG A 59 -12.76 -5.83 -6.30
CA ARG A 59 -13.96 -5.13 -6.81
C ARG A 59 -14.36 -3.98 -5.90
N ASP A 60 -14.36 -4.21 -4.59
CA ASP A 60 -14.76 -3.22 -3.58
C ASP A 60 -13.84 -1.98 -3.66
N TYR A 61 -12.53 -2.18 -3.71
CA TYR A 61 -11.56 -1.08 -3.80
C TYR A 61 -11.65 -0.35 -5.14
N ALA A 62 -11.86 -1.06 -6.24
CA ALA A 62 -12.07 -0.43 -7.54
C ALA A 62 -13.37 0.41 -7.55
N SER A 63 -14.40 -0.02 -6.83
CA SER A 63 -15.65 0.73 -6.66
C SER A 63 -15.43 2.01 -5.85
N LEU A 64 -14.75 1.90 -4.70
CA LEU A 64 -14.42 3.05 -3.86
C LEU A 64 -13.61 4.09 -4.62
N LEU A 65 -12.56 3.66 -5.33
CA LEU A 65 -11.71 4.56 -6.12
C LEU A 65 -12.51 5.31 -7.20
N ARG A 66 -13.44 4.64 -7.89
CA ARG A 66 -14.32 5.30 -8.88
C ARG A 66 -15.27 6.33 -8.24
N SER A 67 -15.69 6.09 -7.01
CA SER A 67 -16.55 7.00 -6.25
C SER A 67 -15.79 8.16 -5.57
N GLY A 68 -14.47 8.25 -5.75
CA GLY A 68 -13.64 9.24 -5.08
C GLY A 68 -13.45 8.98 -3.58
N ARG A 69 -13.67 7.75 -3.12
CA ARG A 69 -13.48 7.33 -1.73
C ARG A 69 -12.23 6.45 -1.61
N ILE A 70 -11.59 6.52 -0.45
CA ILE A 70 -10.40 5.75 -0.12
C ILE A 70 -10.81 4.64 0.88
N PRO A 71 -10.41 3.38 0.66
CA PRO A 71 -10.60 2.32 1.66
C PRO A 71 -9.76 2.57 2.91
N GLU A 72 -10.28 2.15 4.07
CA GLU A 72 -9.60 2.34 5.37
C GLU A 72 -8.19 1.72 5.36
N GLU A 73 -8.02 0.59 4.68
CA GLU A 73 -6.72 -0.08 4.53
C GLU A 73 -5.70 0.78 3.80
N ALA A 74 -6.10 1.53 2.76
CA ALA A 74 -5.20 2.44 2.06
C ALA A 74 -4.84 3.64 2.93
N HIS A 75 -5.79 4.16 3.72
CA HIS A 75 -5.53 5.25 4.67
C HIS A 75 -4.54 4.83 5.77
N ALA A 76 -4.76 3.66 6.38
CA ALA A 76 -3.88 3.11 7.41
C ALA A 76 -2.48 2.80 6.86
N LEU A 77 -2.40 2.25 5.64
CA LEU A 77 -1.12 1.99 4.99
C LEU A 77 -0.38 3.29 4.67
N ALA A 78 -1.10 4.30 4.19
CA ALA A 78 -0.53 5.62 3.92
C ALA A 78 0.04 6.26 5.18
N GLU A 79 -0.70 6.20 6.29
CA GLU A 79 -0.22 6.70 7.58
C GLU A 79 1.05 5.97 8.04
N LYS A 80 1.04 4.64 8.00
CA LYS A 80 2.19 3.83 8.40
C LYS A 80 3.43 4.09 7.55
N LEU A 81 3.28 4.22 6.23
CA LEU A 81 4.41 4.49 5.32
C LEU A 81 5.01 5.88 5.58
N LEU A 82 4.17 6.90 5.71
CA LEU A 82 4.66 8.25 6.01
C LEU A 82 5.37 8.30 7.37
N GLN A 83 4.79 7.68 8.41
CA GLN A 83 5.41 7.61 9.75
C GLN A 83 6.76 6.87 9.72
N THR A 84 6.83 5.73 9.04
CA THR A 84 8.04 4.89 8.96
C THR A 84 9.20 5.63 8.28
N HIS A 85 8.89 6.45 7.28
CA HIS A 85 9.87 7.21 6.51
C HIS A 85 10.03 8.67 7.00
N ASN A 86 9.39 9.02 8.11
CA ASN A 86 9.41 10.36 8.71
C ASN A 86 9.03 11.48 7.71
N LEU A 87 8.01 11.20 6.88
CA LEU A 87 7.47 12.11 5.87
C LEU A 87 6.12 12.68 6.33
N SER A 88 5.79 13.88 5.87
CA SER A 88 4.46 14.47 6.00
C SER A 88 3.93 14.87 4.63
N VAL A 89 2.67 14.54 4.35
CA VAL A 89 1.98 14.89 3.11
C VAL A 89 0.57 15.30 3.50
N GLU A 90 0.11 16.46 3.00
CA GLU A 90 -1.17 17.06 3.40
C GLU A 90 -2.07 17.35 2.19
N GLY A 91 -3.36 17.56 2.48
CA GLY A 91 -4.34 18.03 1.51
C GLY A 91 -4.45 17.16 0.25
N ALA A 92 -4.41 17.79 -0.92
CA ALA A 92 -4.58 17.12 -2.20
C ALA A 92 -3.51 16.05 -2.47
N PHE A 93 -2.26 16.27 -2.06
CA PHE A 93 -1.17 15.31 -2.24
C PHE A 93 -1.37 14.06 -1.38
N ARG A 94 -1.92 14.21 -0.16
CA ARG A 94 -2.24 13.07 0.70
C ARG A 94 -3.30 12.19 0.07
N PHE A 95 -4.35 12.82 -0.45
CA PHE A 95 -5.43 12.12 -1.13
C PHE A 95 -4.94 11.40 -2.39
N GLU A 96 -4.10 12.04 -3.20
CA GLU A 96 -3.48 11.41 -4.39
C GLU A 96 -2.61 10.21 -4.00
N PHE A 97 -1.81 10.33 -2.95
CA PHE A 97 -0.99 9.24 -2.42
C PHE A 97 -1.85 8.05 -1.98
N GLU A 98 -2.95 8.31 -1.26
CA GLU A 98 -3.93 7.30 -0.84
C GLU A 98 -4.64 6.64 -2.04
N GLN A 99 -4.94 7.39 -3.10
CA GLN A 99 -5.45 6.82 -4.35
C GLN A 99 -4.43 5.89 -5.01
N ASN A 100 -3.16 6.29 -5.05
CA ASN A 100 -2.09 5.47 -5.62
C ASN A 100 -1.86 4.19 -4.79
N LEU A 101 -1.98 4.27 -3.46
CA LEU A 101 -1.97 3.10 -2.59
C LEU A 101 -3.18 2.19 -2.84
N THR A 102 -4.37 2.76 -3.03
CA THR A 102 -5.58 1.98 -3.39
C THR A 102 -5.37 1.24 -4.72
N ARG A 103 -4.78 1.89 -5.73
CA ARG A 103 -4.41 1.26 -7.01
C ARG A 103 -3.37 0.14 -6.81
N MET A 104 -2.41 0.34 -5.92
CA MET A 104 -1.42 -0.69 -5.58
C MET A 104 -2.04 -1.90 -4.87
N LEU A 105 -2.99 -1.70 -3.94
CA LEU A 105 -3.74 -2.80 -3.30
C LEU A 105 -4.55 -3.60 -4.32
N ILE A 106 -5.21 -2.93 -5.28
CA ILE A 106 -5.88 -3.60 -6.40
C ILE A 106 -4.90 -4.48 -7.18
N ARG A 107 -3.72 -3.95 -7.52
CA ARG A 107 -2.66 -4.72 -8.21
C ARG A 107 -2.18 -5.92 -7.39
N LEU A 108 -2.07 -5.80 -6.07
CA LEU A 108 -1.73 -6.92 -5.19
C LEU A 108 -2.78 -8.03 -5.25
N TYR A 109 -4.07 -7.69 -5.13
CA TYR A 109 -5.13 -8.71 -5.21
C TYR A 109 -5.22 -9.37 -6.60
N ASP A 110 -5.00 -8.61 -7.68
CA ASP A 110 -4.89 -9.17 -9.03
C ASP A 110 -3.70 -10.15 -9.12
N ALA A 111 -2.55 -9.81 -8.53
CA ALA A 111 -1.37 -10.68 -8.47
C ALA A 111 -1.61 -11.95 -7.63
N PHE A 112 -2.24 -11.81 -6.45
CA PHE A 112 -2.57 -12.94 -5.58
C PHE A 112 -3.52 -13.93 -6.29
N ALA A 113 -4.56 -13.41 -6.95
CA ALA A 113 -5.49 -14.24 -7.72
C ALA A 113 -4.78 -14.96 -8.89
N SER A 114 -3.93 -14.24 -9.62
CA SER A 114 -3.18 -14.80 -10.75
C SER A 114 -2.17 -15.87 -10.30
N HIS A 115 -1.54 -15.71 -9.14
CA HIS A 115 -0.62 -16.70 -8.57
C HIS A 115 -1.35 -18.02 -8.28
N THR A 116 -2.56 -17.95 -7.71
CA THR A 116 -3.42 -19.12 -7.46
C THR A 116 -3.80 -19.83 -8.77
N GLU A 117 -4.25 -19.06 -9.76
CA GLU A 117 -4.71 -19.62 -11.04
C GLU A 117 -3.58 -20.33 -11.81
N LYS A 118 -2.35 -19.80 -11.78
CA LYS A 118 -1.18 -20.44 -12.41
C LYS A 118 -0.82 -21.79 -11.80
N ARG A 119 -0.96 -21.96 -10.48
CA ARG A 119 -0.72 -23.26 -9.82
C ARG A 119 -1.74 -24.32 -10.22
N HIS A 120 -2.98 -23.94 -10.56
CA HIS A 120 -4.04 -24.86 -10.97
C HIS A 120 -4.12 -25.09 -12.48
N GLY A 121 -3.74 -24.10 -13.30
CA GLY A 121 -3.75 -24.16 -14.77
C GLY A 121 -2.59 -24.92 -15.42
N ASN A 122 -1.70 -25.51 -14.61
CA ASN A 122 -0.57 -26.33 -15.08
C ASN A 122 -0.91 -27.84 -15.07
N ARG A 123 -2.16 -28.19 -15.38
CA ARG A 123 -2.70 -29.56 -15.52
C ARG A 123 -3.13 -29.82 -16.95
#